data_AF-A0A223MA55-F1
#
_entry.id   AF-A0A223MA55-F1
#
_cell.length_a   1.000
_cell.length_b   1.000
_cell.length_c   1.000
_cell.angle_alpha   90.00
_cell.angle_beta   90.00
_cell.angle_gamma   90.00
#
_symmetry.space_group_name_H-M   'P 1'
#
loop_
_entity.id
_entity.type
_entity.pdbx_description
1 polymer ?
#
loop_
_entity_poly.entity_id
_entity_poly.type
_entity_poly.pdbx_seq_one_letter_code
_entity_poly.pdbx_strand_id
1 'polypeptide(L)'
;MNKFKLFATDIDDTIVPHGGQIIPDQIQLLFAKLKEKKIISTFVTGRDFITIGNLIAAKNVDFFIGANGAFIYDFQKKAIIYEKTIGISDFLRIVEFFDQRKTPYVIMGIKSIYTSNYYPKISSKFLRIYLDKIKPLSECDFKEKFHIFTIFDDHERVSQIQIDFENFINEKKLNVSVSSRWSWGFFIGAKNVDKMSTLEVLAKMNNIKTSEIIAFGDSRNDTRMLKNVGYGSQWKTPWMRLRK
;
A
#
# COMPACT_ATOMS: atom_id res chain seq x y z
N MET A 1 -12.74 22.61 -20.84
CA MET A 1 -11.79 21.49 -20.62
C MET A 1 -12.00 20.94 -19.22
N ASN A 2 -11.92 19.61 -19.02
CA ASN A 2 -12.00 19.02 -17.68
C ASN A 2 -10.80 19.48 -16.85
N LYS A 3 -11.04 20.10 -15.69
CA LYS A 3 -10.01 20.53 -14.74
C LYS A 3 -9.17 19.36 -14.23
N PHE A 4 -9.80 18.20 -14.07
CA PHE A 4 -9.18 17.01 -13.52
C PHE A 4 -8.85 16.00 -14.62
N LYS A 5 -7.66 15.40 -14.52
CA LYS A 5 -7.10 14.46 -15.50
C LYS A 5 -6.71 13.12 -14.90
N LEU A 6 -6.65 13.01 -13.57
CA LEU A 6 -6.34 11.77 -12.86
C LEU A 6 -7.30 11.59 -11.68
N PHE A 7 -7.83 10.39 -11.54
CA PHE A 7 -8.61 9.91 -10.41
C PHE A 7 -7.82 8.82 -9.67
N ALA A 8 -7.51 9.07 -8.40
CA ALA A 8 -6.83 8.14 -7.51
C ALA A 8 -7.80 7.68 -6.41
N THR A 9 -7.77 6.40 -6.06
CA THR A 9 -8.58 5.89 -4.96
C THR A 9 -7.82 4.84 -4.17
N ASP A 10 -7.92 4.90 -2.85
CA ASP A 10 -7.65 3.73 -2.03
C ASP A 10 -8.69 2.63 -2.29
N ILE A 11 -8.37 1.40 -1.85
CA ILE A 11 -9.20 0.21 -2.01
C ILE A 11 -10.05 -0.06 -0.77
N ASP A 12 -9.39 -0.45 0.32
CA ASP A 12 -10.01 -0.96 1.53
C ASP A 12 -10.75 0.15 2.27
N ASP A 13 -11.98 -0.11 2.69
CA ASP A 13 -12.83 0.88 3.34
C ASP A 13 -12.96 2.20 2.55
N THR A 14 -12.78 2.13 1.23
CA THR A 14 -13.01 3.22 0.27
C THR A 14 -13.93 2.74 -0.85
N ILE A 15 -13.45 1.91 -1.77
CA ILE A 15 -14.28 1.35 -2.87
C ILE A 15 -14.79 -0.07 -2.59
N VAL A 16 -14.20 -0.76 -1.62
CA VAL A 16 -14.61 -2.10 -1.16
C VAL A 16 -14.53 -2.17 0.37
N PRO A 17 -15.27 -3.07 1.04
CA PRO A 17 -15.03 -3.34 2.47
C PRO A 17 -13.59 -3.77 2.72
N HIS A 18 -13.06 -3.57 3.93
CA HIS A 18 -11.79 -4.14 4.35
C HIS A 18 -11.63 -5.63 3.97
N GLY A 19 -10.61 -5.96 3.19
CA GLY A 19 -10.35 -7.32 2.68
C GLY A 19 -11.24 -7.77 1.52
N GLY A 20 -12.17 -6.93 1.07
CA GLY A 20 -13.08 -7.21 -0.05
C GLY A 20 -12.33 -7.56 -1.34
N GLN A 21 -12.94 -8.44 -2.14
CA GLN A 21 -12.34 -9.00 -3.36
C GLN A 21 -13.15 -8.69 -4.62
N ILE A 22 -14.23 -7.91 -4.49
CA ILE A 22 -15.15 -7.60 -5.58
C ILE A 22 -15.43 -6.10 -5.56
N ILE A 23 -15.20 -5.44 -6.70
CA ILE A 23 -15.54 -4.04 -6.91
C ILE A 23 -17.05 -3.94 -7.22
N PRO A 24 -17.84 -3.17 -6.45
CA PRO A 24 -19.27 -2.99 -6.72
C PRO A 24 -19.53 -2.44 -8.12
N ASP A 25 -20.64 -2.84 -8.74
CA ASP A 25 -20.98 -2.44 -10.12
C ASP A 25 -21.03 -0.93 -10.31
N GLN A 26 -21.50 -0.18 -9.31
CA GLN A 26 -21.52 1.29 -9.35
C GLN A 26 -20.11 1.89 -9.47
N ILE A 27 -19.11 1.29 -8.81
CA ILE A 27 -17.71 1.71 -8.91
C ILE A 27 -17.11 1.27 -10.25
N GLN A 28 -17.49 0.10 -10.78
CA GLN A 28 -17.08 -0.30 -12.14
C GLN A 28 -17.63 0.66 -13.21
N LEU A 29 -18.88 1.11 -13.07
CA LEU A 29 -19.49 2.12 -13.92
C LEU A 29 -18.78 3.48 -13.80
N LEU A 30 -18.32 3.85 -12.61
CA LEU A 30 -17.48 5.04 -12.42
C LEU A 30 -16.19 4.95 -13.26
N PHE A 31 -15.46 3.83 -13.18
CA PHE A 31 -14.23 3.65 -13.98
C PHE A 31 -14.50 3.67 -15.49
N ALA A 32 -15.60 3.09 -15.95
CA ALA A 32 -16.02 3.19 -17.35
C ALA A 32 -16.22 4.66 -17.79
N LYS A 33 -16.94 5.45 -16.99
CA LYS A 33 -17.17 6.88 -17.26
C LYS A 33 -15.89 7.72 -17.22
N LEU A 34 -14.96 7.41 -16.32
CA LEU A 34 -13.65 8.07 -16.24
C LEU A 34 -12.87 7.83 -17.54
N LYS A 35 -12.84 6.58 -18.02
CA LYS A 35 -12.20 6.21 -19.28
C LYS A 35 -12.81 6.91 -20.49
N GLU A 36 -14.14 6.98 -20.59
CA GLU A 36 -14.83 7.74 -21.66
C GLU A 36 -14.42 9.22 -21.67
N LYS A 37 -14.23 9.80 -20.49
CA LYS A 37 -13.78 11.19 -20.31
C LYS A 37 -12.27 11.37 -20.45
N LYS A 38 -11.52 10.32 -20.77
CA LYS A 38 -10.05 10.31 -20.85
C LYS A 38 -9.38 10.78 -19.56
N ILE A 39 -9.98 10.45 -18.41
CA ILE A 39 -9.41 10.68 -17.09
C ILE A 39 -8.69 9.39 -16.68
N ILE A 40 -7.38 9.50 -16.41
CA ILE A 40 -6.57 8.38 -15.93
C ILE A 40 -7.09 7.96 -14.56
N SER A 41 -7.17 6.65 -14.32
CA SER A 41 -7.63 6.08 -13.06
C SER A 41 -6.59 5.16 -12.46
N THR A 42 -6.37 5.27 -11.15
CA THR A 42 -5.41 4.44 -10.43
C THR A 42 -5.92 4.01 -9.06
N PHE A 43 -5.66 2.75 -8.70
CA PHE A 43 -5.67 2.35 -7.30
C PHE A 43 -4.42 2.88 -6.60
N VAL A 44 -4.54 3.26 -5.32
CA VAL A 44 -3.42 3.69 -4.47
C VAL A 44 -3.59 3.08 -3.08
N THR A 45 -2.98 1.93 -2.83
CA THR A 45 -3.35 1.07 -1.69
C THR A 45 -2.13 0.45 -0.98
N GLY A 46 -2.36 -0.03 0.25
CA GLY A 46 -1.43 -0.87 0.99
C GLY A 46 -1.32 -2.30 0.45
N ARG A 47 -2.30 -2.74 -0.36
CA ARG A 47 -2.28 -4.07 -0.97
C ARG A 47 -1.12 -4.21 -1.96
N ASP A 48 -0.53 -5.40 -1.99
CA ASP A 48 0.52 -5.83 -2.92
C ASP A 48 -0.06 -6.82 -3.97
N PHE A 49 0.78 -7.46 -4.79
CA PHE A 49 0.33 -8.39 -5.84
C PHE A 49 -0.37 -9.64 -5.32
N ILE A 50 -0.07 -10.09 -4.11
CA ILE A 50 -0.75 -11.20 -3.46
C ILE A 50 -2.11 -10.73 -2.96
N THR A 51 -2.14 -9.61 -2.26
CA THR A 51 -3.31 -9.17 -1.48
C THR A 51 -4.32 -8.35 -2.28
N ILE A 52 -3.94 -7.81 -3.44
CA ILE A 52 -4.89 -7.24 -4.42
C ILE A 52 -5.87 -8.31 -4.93
N GLY A 53 -5.47 -9.59 -4.93
CA GLY A 53 -6.33 -10.73 -5.21
C GLY A 53 -7.13 -10.56 -6.50
N ASN A 54 -8.46 -10.75 -6.42
CA ASN A 54 -9.35 -10.68 -7.59
C ASN A 54 -9.50 -9.26 -8.15
N LEU A 55 -9.17 -8.22 -7.38
CA LEU A 55 -9.27 -6.83 -7.82
C LEU A 55 -8.26 -6.51 -8.93
N ILE A 56 -7.25 -7.35 -9.15
CA ILE A 56 -6.34 -7.22 -10.31
C ILE A 56 -7.08 -7.36 -11.64
N ALA A 57 -8.28 -7.95 -11.65
CA ALA A 57 -9.13 -8.07 -12.83
C ALA A 57 -10.03 -6.84 -13.06
N ALA A 58 -9.81 -5.74 -12.32
CA ALA A 58 -10.57 -4.51 -12.48
C ALA A 58 -10.57 -4.03 -13.93
N LYS A 59 -11.75 -3.68 -14.43
CA LYS A 59 -11.93 -3.15 -15.77
C LYS A 59 -11.87 -1.64 -15.76
N ASN A 60 -11.30 -1.06 -16.81
CA ASN A 60 -11.21 0.39 -17.03
C ASN A 60 -10.42 1.15 -15.95
N VAL A 61 -9.53 0.45 -15.23
CA VAL A 61 -8.53 1.05 -14.35
C VAL A 61 -7.18 1.00 -15.06
N ASP A 62 -6.46 2.11 -15.08
CA ASP A 62 -5.21 2.23 -15.86
C ASP A 62 -4.00 1.74 -15.06
N PHE A 63 -3.94 2.11 -13.77
CA PHE A 63 -2.78 1.83 -12.92
C PHE A 63 -3.13 1.27 -11.55
N PHE A 64 -2.15 0.61 -10.93
CA PHE A 64 -2.19 0.15 -9.56
C PHE A 64 -0.90 0.55 -8.85
N ILE A 65 -1.04 1.49 -7.90
CA ILE A 65 0.00 1.84 -6.95
C ILE A 65 -0.18 0.96 -5.71
N GLY A 66 0.72 0.00 -5.51
CA GLY A 66 0.62 -1.01 -4.46
C GLY A 66 1.70 -0.91 -3.40
N ALA A 67 1.55 -1.74 -2.35
CA ALA A 67 2.43 -1.81 -1.20
C ALA A 67 2.77 -0.41 -0.63
N ASN A 68 1.74 0.41 -0.42
CA ASN A 68 1.83 1.80 0.06
C ASN A 68 2.76 2.69 -0.80
N GLY A 69 2.85 2.44 -2.11
CA GLY A 69 3.65 3.25 -3.04
C GLY A 69 4.94 2.58 -3.53
N ALA A 70 5.24 1.35 -3.10
CA ALA A 70 6.48 0.70 -3.53
C ALA A 70 6.56 0.46 -5.05
N PHE A 71 5.45 0.42 -5.77
CA PHE A 71 5.47 0.25 -7.22
C PHE A 71 4.27 0.91 -7.91
N ILE A 72 4.40 1.10 -9.23
CA ILE A 72 3.31 1.40 -10.15
C ILE A 72 3.21 0.26 -11.15
N TYR A 73 2.06 -0.43 -11.18
CA TYR A 73 1.72 -1.42 -12.18
C TYR A 73 0.79 -0.80 -13.24
N ASP A 74 1.11 -1.01 -14.51
CA ASP A 74 0.32 -0.60 -15.67
C ASP A 74 -0.53 -1.78 -16.14
N PHE A 75 -1.85 -1.68 -16.02
CA PHE A 75 -2.77 -2.76 -16.39
C PHE A 75 -2.78 -3.07 -17.89
N GLN A 76 -2.54 -2.05 -18.74
CA GLN A 76 -2.51 -2.23 -20.18
C GLN A 76 -1.23 -2.97 -20.61
N LYS A 77 -0.09 -2.57 -20.08
CA LYS A 77 1.22 -3.20 -20.38
C LYS A 77 1.45 -4.50 -19.63
N LYS A 78 0.66 -4.76 -18.58
CA LYS A 78 0.83 -5.87 -17.65
C LYS A 78 2.24 -5.91 -17.04
N ALA A 79 2.75 -4.74 -16.66
CA ALA A 79 4.12 -4.59 -16.20
C ALA A 79 4.24 -3.52 -15.10
N ILE A 80 5.23 -3.71 -14.23
CA ILE A 80 5.65 -2.67 -13.29
C ILE A 80 6.47 -1.63 -14.07
N ILE A 81 6.04 -0.36 -14.03
CA ILE A 81 6.68 0.76 -14.74
C ILE A 81 7.47 1.68 -13.80
N TYR A 82 7.33 1.48 -12.49
CA TYR A 82 8.11 2.14 -11.45
C TYR A 82 8.16 1.23 -10.23
N GLU A 83 9.31 1.14 -9.58
CA GLU A 83 9.49 0.28 -8.41
C GLU A 83 10.57 0.83 -7.47
N LYS A 84 10.31 0.74 -6.17
CA LYS A 84 11.23 1.00 -5.08
C LYS A 84 11.16 -0.15 -4.09
N THR A 85 12.29 -0.79 -3.91
CA THR A 85 12.41 -1.98 -3.06
C THR A 85 13.31 -1.68 -1.87
N ILE A 86 13.15 -2.48 -0.81
CA ILE A 86 14.08 -2.54 0.31
C ILE A 86 15.29 -3.36 -0.16
N GLY A 87 16.49 -2.79 -0.05
CA GLY A 87 17.73 -3.48 -0.42
C GLY A 87 18.01 -4.63 0.56
N ILE A 88 18.59 -5.72 0.08
CA ILE A 88 18.83 -6.92 0.91
C ILE A 88 19.65 -6.64 2.18
N SER A 89 20.61 -5.72 2.09
CA SER A 89 21.44 -5.30 3.24
C SER A 89 20.62 -4.60 4.33
N ASP A 90 19.64 -3.77 3.95
CA ASP A 90 18.74 -3.11 4.89
C ASP A 90 17.70 -4.11 5.41
N PHE A 91 17.15 -4.95 4.52
CA PHE A 91 16.22 -6.02 4.85
C PHE A 91 16.74 -6.89 6.00
N LEU A 92 17.98 -7.38 5.90
CA LEU A 92 18.56 -8.26 6.92
C LEU A 92 18.74 -7.54 8.26
N ARG A 93 19.09 -6.24 8.24
CA ARG A 93 19.19 -5.42 9.46
C ARG A 93 17.83 -5.18 10.11
N ILE A 94 16.78 -5.01 9.31
CA ILE A 94 15.40 -4.88 9.79
C ILE A 94 14.98 -6.18 10.49
N VAL A 95 15.19 -7.33 9.84
CA VAL A 95 14.91 -8.66 10.40
C VAL A 95 15.66 -8.84 11.71
N GLU A 96 16.96 -8.60 11.74
CA GLU A 96 17.78 -8.71 12.95
C GLU A 96 17.25 -7.83 14.09
N PHE A 97 16.91 -6.57 13.81
CA PHE A 97 16.41 -5.63 14.80
C PHE A 97 15.13 -6.13 15.49
N PHE A 98 14.17 -6.64 14.71
CA PHE A 98 12.88 -7.11 15.23
C PHE A 98 12.96 -8.51 15.83
N ASP A 99 13.78 -9.40 15.29
CA ASP A 99 13.97 -10.76 15.84
C ASP A 99 14.63 -10.72 17.22
N GLN A 100 15.63 -9.85 17.43
CA GLN A 100 16.24 -9.62 18.75
C GLN A 100 15.23 -9.18 19.81
N ARG A 101 14.16 -8.51 19.38
CA ARG A 101 13.09 -7.97 20.23
C ARG A 101 11.83 -8.84 20.25
N LYS A 102 11.86 -9.99 19.55
CA LYS A 102 10.72 -10.90 19.40
C LYS A 102 9.46 -10.22 18.86
N THR A 103 9.63 -9.19 18.03
CA THR A 103 8.50 -8.41 17.50
C THR A 103 7.90 -9.11 16.28
N PRO A 104 6.58 -9.33 16.25
CA PRO A 104 5.93 -9.95 15.10
C PRO A 104 5.96 -9.05 13.85
N TYR A 105 6.31 -9.61 12.70
CA TYR A 105 6.25 -8.92 11.42
C TYR A 105 5.80 -9.82 10.28
N VAL A 106 5.28 -9.18 9.25
CA VAL A 106 4.91 -9.78 7.96
C VAL A 106 5.62 -9.01 6.84
N ILE A 107 6.12 -9.74 5.86
CA ILE A 107 6.82 -9.23 4.69
C ILE A 107 6.03 -9.66 3.46
N MET A 108 5.62 -8.69 2.65
CA MET A 108 4.98 -8.99 1.38
C MET A 108 6.04 -9.17 0.30
N GLY A 109 6.22 -10.41 -0.15
CA GLY A 109 6.94 -10.72 -1.38
C GLY A 109 6.00 -10.68 -2.59
N ILE A 110 6.54 -11.00 -3.77
CA ILE A 110 5.74 -11.05 -5.00
C ILE A 110 4.88 -12.33 -5.05
N LYS A 111 5.41 -13.44 -4.54
CA LYS A 111 4.77 -14.77 -4.62
C LYS A 111 4.29 -15.31 -3.28
N SER A 112 5.04 -15.03 -2.22
CA SER A 112 4.77 -15.53 -0.88
C SER A 112 4.73 -14.37 0.13
N ILE A 113 4.04 -14.61 1.23
CA ILE A 113 4.01 -13.76 2.40
C ILE A 113 4.94 -14.39 3.43
N TYR A 114 5.99 -13.69 3.85
CA TYR A 114 6.93 -14.22 4.84
C TYR A 114 6.64 -13.65 6.22
N THR A 115 6.71 -14.49 7.25
CA THR A 115 6.41 -14.06 8.62
C THR A 115 7.56 -14.36 9.56
N SER A 116 7.70 -13.52 10.59
CA SER A 116 8.60 -13.84 11.70
C SER A 116 8.12 -15.08 12.47
N ASN A 117 9.01 -15.69 13.25
CA ASN A 117 8.66 -16.83 14.12
C ASN A 117 7.67 -16.45 15.24
N TYR A 118 7.49 -15.15 15.48
CA TYR A 118 6.62 -14.60 16.52
C TYR A 118 5.25 -14.18 15.97
N TYR A 119 5.03 -14.29 14.66
CA TYR A 119 3.75 -13.98 14.06
C TYR A 119 2.68 -14.97 14.52
N PRO A 120 1.63 -14.53 15.23
CA PRO A 120 0.53 -15.41 15.58
C PRO A 120 -0.20 -15.77 14.29
N LYS A 121 -0.02 -17.01 13.81
CA LYS A 121 -0.50 -17.55 12.51
C LYS A 121 -1.97 -17.27 12.14
N ILE A 122 -2.78 -16.70 13.03
CA ILE A 122 -4.24 -16.54 12.93
C ILE A 122 -4.74 -15.10 13.20
N SER A 123 -3.89 -14.11 13.51
CA SER A 123 -4.40 -12.82 14.02
C SER A 123 -5.06 -11.91 12.98
N SER A 124 -4.70 -12.02 11.69
CA SER A 124 -5.24 -11.15 10.65
C SER A 124 -6.35 -11.84 9.86
N LYS A 125 -7.60 -11.38 10.05
CA LYS A 125 -8.74 -11.77 9.18
C LYS A 125 -8.45 -11.50 7.70
N PHE A 126 -7.67 -10.45 7.42
CA PHE A 126 -7.26 -10.08 6.07
C PHE A 126 -6.32 -11.11 5.43
N LEU A 127 -5.33 -11.63 6.17
CA LEU A 127 -4.37 -12.61 5.62
C LEU A 127 -4.90 -14.05 5.62
N ARG A 128 -6.00 -14.33 6.32
CA ARG A 128 -6.59 -15.68 6.43
C ARG A 128 -6.95 -16.32 5.08
N ILE A 129 -7.25 -15.51 4.06
CA ILE A 129 -7.56 -16.02 2.71
C ILE A 129 -6.32 -16.36 1.88
N TYR A 130 -5.12 -16.08 2.40
CA TYR A 130 -3.82 -16.31 1.74
C TYR A 130 -2.92 -17.26 2.53
N LEU A 131 -3.50 -18.13 3.37
CA LEU A 131 -2.75 -19.05 4.25
C LEU A 131 -1.82 -19.98 3.47
N ASP A 132 -2.19 -20.36 2.25
CA ASP A 132 -1.39 -21.19 1.33
C ASP A 132 -0.12 -20.47 0.84
N LYS A 133 -0.10 -19.14 0.91
CA LYS A 133 1.05 -18.30 0.51
C LYS A 133 1.90 -17.85 1.69
N ILE A 134 1.45 -18.09 2.93
CA ILE A 134 2.19 -17.72 4.13
C ILE A 134 3.30 -18.76 4.39
N LYS A 135 4.53 -18.27 4.50
CA LYS A 135 5.73 -19.08 4.74
C LYS A 135 6.56 -18.52 5.89
N PRO A 136 7.30 -19.36 6.63
CA PRO A 136 8.30 -18.86 7.57
C PRO A 136 9.41 -18.12 6.81
N LEU A 137 10.05 -17.16 7.47
CA LEU A 137 11.16 -16.41 6.87
C LEU A 137 12.34 -17.31 6.44
N SER A 138 12.51 -18.48 7.06
CA SER A 138 13.54 -19.47 6.67
C SER A 138 13.37 -19.99 5.24
N GLU A 139 12.17 -19.90 4.67
CA GLU A 139 11.87 -20.29 3.29
C GLU A 139 11.89 -19.10 2.31
N CYS A 140 12.37 -17.94 2.76
CA CYS A 140 12.44 -16.74 1.95
C CYS A 140 13.46 -16.87 0.82
N ASP A 141 13.01 -16.66 -0.42
CA ASP A 141 13.93 -16.44 -1.53
C ASP A 141 14.44 -14.99 -1.49
N PHE A 142 15.61 -14.80 -0.89
CA PHE A 142 16.25 -13.48 -0.77
C PHE A 142 16.67 -12.86 -2.11
N LYS A 143 16.51 -13.56 -3.24
CA LYS A 143 16.66 -12.99 -4.58
C LYS A 143 15.40 -12.24 -5.05
N GLU A 144 14.27 -12.43 -4.37
CA GLU A 144 13.04 -11.69 -4.63
C GLU A 144 13.18 -10.21 -4.26
N LYS A 145 12.25 -9.40 -4.78
CA LYS A 145 12.13 -7.99 -4.43
C LYS A 145 11.16 -7.83 -3.27
N PHE A 146 11.58 -7.08 -2.25
CA PHE A 146 10.78 -6.80 -1.07
C PHE A 146 10.32 -5.36 -1.08
N HIS A 147 9.01 -5.16 -0.91
CA HIS A 147 8.40 -3.84 -1.00
C HIS A 147 8.10 -3.24 0.37
N ILE A 148 7.58 -4.05 1.28
CA ILE A 148 7.00 -3.55 2.52
C ILE A 148 7.08 -4.58 3.66
N PHE A 149 7.40 -4.09 4.85
CA PHE A 149 7.19 -4.80 6.11
C PHE A 149 5.97 -4.23 6.81
N THR A 150 5.20 -5.11 7.44
CA THR A 150 4.12 -4.80 8.37
C THR A 150 4.56 -5.26 9.75
N ILE A 151 4.81 -4.31 10.65
CA ILE A 151 5.20 -4.60 12.03
C ILE A 151 3.95 -4.55 12.89
N PHE A 152 3.73 -5.57 13.71
CA PHE A 152 2.59 -5.67 14.62
C PHE A 152 3.04 -5.36 16.04
N ASP A 153 2.26 -4.52 16.71
CA ASP A 153 2.67 -3.87 17.94
C ASP A 153 1.44 -3.42 18.72
N ASP A 154 1.23 -4.06 19.87
CA ASP A 154 0.00 -4.03 20.67
C ASP A 154 -0.08 -2.83 21.63
N HIS A 155 0.38 -1.65 21.20
CA HIS A 155 0.50 -0.50 22.11
C HIS A 155 -0.20 0.76 21.57
N GLU A 156 -1.16 1.26 22.36
CA GLU A 156 -2.12 2.34 22.02
C GLU A 156 -1.49 3.73 21.74
N ARG A 157 -0.19 3.91 21.92
CA ARG A 157 0.54 5.18 21.65
C ARG A 157 1.83 4.86 20.93
N VAL A 158 2.46 5.87 20.30
CA VAL A 158 3.74 5.71 19.57
C VAL A 158 4.62 4.78 20.40
N SER A 159 4.79 3.61 19.85
CA SER A 159 5.36 2.51 20.58
C SER A 159 6.86 2.74 20.63
N GLN A 160 7.44 2.39 21.77
CA GLN A 160 8.88 2.50 21.97
C GLN A 160 9.63 1.79 20.84
N ILE A 161 9.10 0.68 20.32
CA ILE A 161 9.68 -0.05 19.20
C ILE A 161 9.76 0.77 17.90
N GLN A 162 8.76 1.60 17.58
CA GLN A 162 8.85 2.46 16.40
C GLN A 162 9.94 3.52 16.59
N ILE A 163 9.99 4.17 17.75
CA ILE A 163 10.99 5.20 18.07
C ILE A 163 12.40 4.59 18.01
N ASP A 164 12.59 3.42 18.64
CA ASP A 164 13.85 2.69 18.64
C ASP A 164 14.26 2.31 17.23
N PHE A 165 13.32 1.90 16.39
CA PHE A 165 13.59 1.53 15.01
C PHE A 165 13.94 2.76 14.15
N GLU A 166 13.26 3.89 14.33
CA GLU A 166 13.61 5.15 13.65
C GLU A 166 15.01 5.65 14.05
N ASN A 167 15.36 5.52 15.34
CA ASN A 167 16.72 5.80 15.81
C ASN A 167 17.74 4.85 15.18
N PHE A 168 17.43 3.56 15.09
CA PHE A 168 18.26 2.55 14.45
C PHE A 168 18.47 2.84 12.95
N ILE A 169 17.42 3.25 12.23
CA ILE A 169 17.52 3.69 10.82
C ILE A 169 18.54 4.82 10.69
N ASN A 170 18.45 5.82 11.56
CA ASN A 170 19.35 6.98 11.52
C ASN A 170 20.80 6.61 11.88
N GLU A 171 20.99 5.82 12.93
CA GLU A 171 22.31 5.36 13.40
C GLU A 171 23.02 4.51 12.33
N LYS A 172 22.31 3.53 11.76
CA LYS A 172 22.86 2.62 10.74
C LYS A 172 22.78 3.17 9.32
N LYS A 173 22.19 4.36 9.13
CA LYS A 173 21.99 5.03 7.84
C LYS A 173 21.24 4.15 6.82
N LEU A 174 20.20 3.45 7.26
CA LEU A 174 19.42 2.56 6.39
C LEU A 174 18.65 3.37 5.35
N ASN A 175 18.41 2.77 4.17
CA ASN A 175 17.63 3.38 3.10
C ASN A 175 16.15 2.97 3.15
N VAL A 176 15.58 3.00 4.34
CA VAL A 176 14.16 2.72 4.62
C VAL A 176 13.54 3.80 5.49
N SER A 177 12.20 3.81 5.59
CA SER A 177 11.47 4.68 6.51
C SER A 177 10.17 4.04 6.95
N VAL A 178 9.68 4.44 8.13
CA VAL A 178 8.30 4.17 8.53
C VAL A 178 7.37 4.95 7.59
N SER A 179 6.61 4.24 6.75
CA SER A 179 5.77 4.87 5.72
C SER A 179 4.41 5.29 6.24
N SER A 180 3.85 4.55 7.21
CA SER A 180 2.65 4.95 7.95
C SER A 180 2.45 4.07 9.19
N ARG A 181 1.61 4.52 10.13
CA ARG A 181 1.29 3.85 11.40
C ARG A 181 -0.24 3.77 11.59
N TRP A 182 -0.71 2.70 12.22
CA TRP A 182 -2.05 2.58 12.81
C TRP A 182 -1.98 2.17 14.29
N SER A 183 -3.12 1.89 14.91
CA SER A 183 -3.18 1.61 16.36
C SER A 183 -2.48 0.32 16.80
N TRP A 184 -2.20 -0.60 15.89
CA TRP A 184 -1.67 -1.95 16.20
C TRP A 184 -0.36 -2.25 15.45
N GLY A 185 0.30 -1.23 14.91
CA GLY A 185 1.47 -1.45 14.06
C GLY A 185 1.83 -0.31 13.14
N PHE A 186 2.87 -0.55 12.34
CA PHE A 186 3.37 0.37 11.34
C PHE A 186 3.96 -0.35 10.13
N PHE A 187 4.03 0.36 9.03
CA PHE A 187 4.62 -0.11 7.78
C PHE A 187 6.03 0.44 7.62
N ILE A 188 6.95 -0.39 7.13
CA ILE A 188 8.29 0.03 6.72
C ILE A 188 8.41 -0.22 5.22
N GLY A 189 8.84 0.80 4.49
CA GLY A 189 9.11 0.71 3.06
C GLY A 189 10.47 1.32 2.72
N ALA A 190 10.81 1.33 1.43
CA ALA A 190 11.95 2.09 0.94
C ALA A 190 11.84 3.57 1.35
N LYS A 191 12.99 4.21 1.57
CA LYS A 191 13.04 5.61 2.06
C LYS A 191 12.26 6.55 1.16
N ASN A 192 11.48 7.44 1.76
CA ASN A 192 10.67 8.47 1.09
C ASN A 192 9.58 7.91 0.14
N VAL A 193 9.19 6.65 0.33
CA VAL A 193 8.10 6.02 -0.43
C VAL A 193 6.82 6.03 0.40
N ASP A 194 5.79 6.67 -0.14
CA ASP A 194 4.41 6.54 0.31
C ASP A 194 3.44 6.66 -0.89
N LYS A 195 2.13 6.58 -0.59
CA LYS A 195 1.05 6.71 -1.56
C LYS A 195 1.16 8.02 -2.37
N MET A 196 1.46 9.14 -1.72
CA MET A 196 1.52 10.45 -2.39
C MET A 196 2.78 10.57 -3.25
N SER A 197 3.96 10.24 -2.72
CA SER A 197 5.20 10.40 -3.49
C SER A 197 5.20 9.56 -4.76
N THR A 198 4.54 8.42 -4.74
CA THR A 198 4.39 7.55 -5.92
C THR A 198 3.31 8.04 -6.86
N LEU A 199 2.23 8.62 -6.34
CA LEU A 199 1.22 9.29 -7.17
C LEU A 199 1.80 10.51 -7.90
N GLU A 200 2.73 11.25 -7.28
CA GLU A 200 3.47 12.34 -7.94
C GLU A 200 4.33 11.83 -9.10
N VAL A 201 4.96 10.67 -8.93
CA VAL A 201 5.71 10.00 -10.01
C VAL A 201 4.77 9.65 -11.16
N LEU A 202 3.63 9.01 -10.88
CA LEU A 202 2.64 8.67 -11.91
C LEU A 202 2.11 9.92 -12.64
N ALA A 203 1.79 10.97 -11.88
CA ALA A 203 1.30 12.23 -12.44
C ALA A 203 2.34 12.87 -13.35
N LYS A 204 3.61 12.89 -12.94
CA LYS A 204 4.73 13.39 -13.73
C LYS A 204 4.92 12.60 -15.03
N MET A 205 4.84 11.26 -14.97
CA MET A 205 4.92 10.41 -16.17
C MET A 205 3.85 10.73 -17.21
N ASN A 206 2.71 11.26 -16.78
CA ASN A 206 1.56 11.61 -17.63
C ASN A 206 1.41 13.12 -17.87
N ASN A 207 2.39 13.95 -17.48
CA ASN A 207 2.33 15.41 -17.57
C ASN A 207 1.10 16.03 -16.87
N ILE A 208 0.73 15.48 -15.72
CA ILE A 208 -0.40 15.92 -14.88
C ILE A 208 0.14 16.62 -13.64
N LYS A 209 -0.40 17.80 -13.31
CA LYS A 209 -0.11 18.49 -12.05
C LYS A 209 -0.94 17.87 -10.92
N THR A 210 -0.41 17.86 -9.70
CA THR A 210 -1.16 17.36 -8.53
C THR A 210 -2.50 18.09 -8.33
N SER A 211 -2.59 19.38 -8.71
CA SER A 211 -3.83 20.16 -8.70
C SER A 211 -4.90 19.72 -9.72
N GLU A 212 -4.54 18.84 -10.65
CA GLU A 212 -5.43 18.21 -11.64
C GLU A 212 -5.84 16.78 -11.22
N ILE A 213 -5.53 16.38 -9.98
CA ILE A 213 -5.86 15.07 -9.42
C ILE A 213 -7.05 15.16 -8.46
N ILE A 214 -7.95 14.18 -8.56
CA ILE A 214 -8.97 13.86 -7.56
C ILE A 214 -8.51 12.61 -6.81
N ALA A 215 -8.54 12.61 -5.47
CA ALA A 215 -8.19 11.45 -4.66
C ALA A 215 -9.23 11.13 -3.57
N PHE A 216 -9.44 9.84 -3.32
CA PHE A 216 -10.29 9.30 -2.26
C PHE A 216 -9.52 8.30 -1.40
N GLY A 217 -9.81 8.28 -0.10
CA GLY A 217 -9.24 7.34 0.86
C GLY A 217 -9.92 7.46 2.21
N ASP A 218 -9.61 6.57 3.15
CA ASP A 218 -10.27 6.51 4.46
C ASP A 218 -9.29 6.68 5.62
N SER A 219 -8.04 6.25 5.44
CA SER A 219 -7.15 5.96 6.56
C SER A 219 -5.95 6.92 6.65
N ARG A 220 -5.09 6.69 7.65
CA ARG A 220 -3.96 7.58 7.94
C ARG A 220 -2.92 7.60 6.83
N ASN A 221 -2.72 6.49 6.11
CA ASN A 221 -1.77 6.43 4.99
C ASN A 221 -2.23 7.24 3.76
N ASP A 222 -3.51 7.62 3.69
CA ASP A 222 -4.07 8.47 2.62
C ASP A 222 -3.92 9.97 2.91
N THR A 223 -3.70 10.35 4.17
CA THR A 223 -3.76 11.75 4.62
C THR A 223 -2.85 12.66 3.80
N ARG A 224 -1.60 12.23 3.52
CA ARG A 224 -0.68 13.01 2.70
C ARG A 224 -1.17 13.12 1.26
N MET A 225 -1.67 12.03 0.67
CA MET A 225 -2.24 12.04 -0.68
C MET A 225 -3.40 13.03 -0.78
N LEU A 226 -4.39 12.90 0.11
CA LEU A 226 -5.61 13.73 0.07
C LEU A 226 -5.33 15.22 0.28
N LYS A 227 -4.31 15.58 1.06
CA LYS A 227 -3.95 16.99 1.31
C LYS A 227 -3.19 17.66 0.16
N ASN A 228 -2.54 16.89 -0.71
CA ASN A 228 -1.60 17.42 -1.71
C ASN A 228 -2.13 17.34 -3.16
N VAL A 229 -3.37 16.90 -3.35
CA VAL A 229 -4.04 16.85 -4.66
C VAL A 229 -5.05 17.99 -4.82
N GLY A 230 -5.50 18.23 -6.06
CA GLY A 230 -6.47 19.28 -6.38
C GLY A 230 -7.82 19.11 -5.71
N TYR A 231 -8.25 17.87 -5.46
CA TYR A 231 -9.39 17.55 -4.62
C TYR A 231 -9.16 16.23 -3.89
N GLY A 232 -8.99 16.28 -2.57
CA GLY A 232 -8.91 15.09 -1.73
C GLY A 232 -10.13 14.97 -0.83
N SER A 233 -10.74 13.78 -0.79
CA SER A 233 -11.86 13.49 0.11
C SER A 233 -11.52 12.31 1.01
N GLN A 234 -11.59 12.53 2.32
CA GLN A 234 -11.45 11.46 3.30
C GLN A 234 -12.82 10.92 3.68
N TRP A 235 -13.03 9.62 3.49
CA TRP A 235 -14.28 8.97 3.85
C TRP A 235 -14.22 8.55 5.32
N LYS A 236 -15.11 9.13 6.13
CA LYS A 236 -15.45 8.56 7.43
C LYS A 236 -16.48 7.46 7.19
N THR A 237 -15.99 6.25 6.92
CA THR A 237 -16.74 4.98 6.81
C THR A 237 -17.69 4.87 5.58
N PRO A 238 -17.44 3.96 4.61
CA PRO A 238 -18.18 3.91 3.32
C PRO A 238 -19.65 3.47 3.38
N TRP A 239 -20.01 2.60 4.32
CA TRP A 239 -21.26 1.83 4.21
C TRP A 239 -22.55 2.64 4.35
N MET A 240 -22.47 3.90 4.80
CA MET A 240 -23.64 4.78 4.95
C MET A 240 -23.80 5.82 3.82
N ARG A 241 -22.85 5.97 2.89
CA ARG A 241 -22.86 7.14 1.97
C ARG A 241 -22.96 6.84 0.48
N LEU A 242 -22.75 5.60 0.03
CA LEU A 242 -23.00 5.20 -1.38
C LEU A 242 -24.49 5.14 -1.78
N ARG A 243 -25.40 5.64 -0.93
CA ARG A 243 -26.84 5.79 -1.22
C ARG A 243 -27.25 7.19 -1.67
N LYS A 244 -26.31 8.11 -1.95
CA LYS A 244 -26.62 9.46 -2.43
C LYS A 244 -25.77 9.86 -3.61
#